data_AF-A0A3M0GE66-F1
#
_entry.id   AF-A0A3M0GE66-F1
#
_cell.length_a   1.000
_cell.length_b   1.000
_cell.length_c   1.000
_cell.angle_alpha   90.00
_cell.angle_beta   90.00
_cell.angle_gamma   90.00
#
_symmetry.space_group_name_H-M   'P 1'
#
loop_
_entity.id
_entity.type
_entity.pdbx_description
1 polymer ?
#
loop_
_entity_poly.entity_id
_entity_poly.type
_entity_poly.pdbx_seq_one_letter_code
_entity_poly.pdbx_strand_id
1 'polypeptide(L)'
;MELLFQQEWDDTKLYKKATNTVREVLKCHHCEAQIYPVNWTEDIERVYAYHLKLAEKDRYFKLKPLALGLIGLGLLTVACGVYIILQL
;
A
#
# COMPACT_ATOMS: atom_id res chain seq x y z
N MET A 1 -8.68 3.55 25.28
CA MET A 1 -7.95 4.35 24.27
C MET A 1 -7.75 3.46 23.06
N GLU A 2 -7.81 4.01 21.86
CA GLU A 2 -7.64 3.26 20.62
C GLU A 2 -6.55 3.91 19.75
N LEU A 3 -5.60 3.10 19.28
CA LEU A 3 -4.54 3.49 18.35
C LEU A 3 -4.84 2.84 17.00
N LEU A 4 -5.08 3.68 16.00
CA LEU A 4 -5.39 3.24 14.64
C LEU A 4 -4.16 3.51 13.76
N PHE A 5 -3.66 2.45 13.13
CA PHE A 5 -2.59 2.52 12.14
C PHE A 5 -3.15 2.14 10.78
N GLN A 6 -3.19 3.10 9.87
CA GLN A 6 -3.70 2.92 8.52
C GLN A 6 -2.57 3.09 7.52
N GLN A 7 -2.19 2.01 6.85
CA GLN A 7 -1.22 2.07 5.77
C GLN A 7 -1.84 2.74 4.54
N GLU A 8 -1.10 3.65 3.92
CA GLU A 8 -1.52 4.26 2.67
C GLU A 8 -1.24 3.33 1.48
N TRP A 9 -2.16 3.33 0.51
CA TRP A 9 -2.08 2.49 -0.68
C TRP A 9 -2.10 3.37 -1.92
N ASP A 10 -1.13 3.18 -2.79
CA ASP A 10 -1.16 3.72 -4.14
C ASP A 10 -1.93 2.74 -5.02
N ASP A 11 -3.20 3.07 -5.31
CA ASP A 11 -4.08 2.27 -6.15
C ASP A 11 -4.27 2.95 -7.52
N THR A 12 -3.59 2.40 -8.52
CA THR A 12 -3.74 2.81 -9.92
C THR A 12 -4.54 1.75 -10.68
N LYS A 13 -5.02 2.08 -11.88
CA LYS A 13 -5.72 1.14 -12.77
C LYS A 13 -4.88 -0.10 -13.14
N LEU A 14 -3.55 -0.01 -13.11
CA LEU A 14 -2.64 -1.06 -13.57
C LEU A 14 -1.97 -1.84 -12.42
N TYR A 15 -1.69 -1.18 -11.30
CA TYR A 15 -1.00 -1.78 -10.18
C TYR A 15 -1.58 -1.27 -8.87
N LYS A 16 -1.42 -2.08 -7.83
CA LYS A 16 -1.69 -1.71 -6.44
C LYS A 16 -0.40 -1.87 -5.66
N LYS A 17 0.05 -0.79 -5.02
CA LYS A 17 1.27 -0.77 -4.23
C LYS A 17 0.96 -0.28 -2.81
N ALA A 18 1.58 -0.92 -1.82
CA ALA A 18 1.63 -0.36 -0.48
C ALA A 18 2.68 0.76 -0.43
N THR A 19 2.28 1.92 0.09
CA THR A 19 3.23 2.99 0.42
C THR A 19 3.82 2.72 1.80
N ASN A 20 5.05 3.17 2.03
CA ASN A 20 5.71 3.08 3.32
C ASN A 20 5.15 4.12 4.33
N THR A 21 4.27 5.02 3.89
CA THR A 21 3.58 5.97 4.75
C THR A 21 2.46 5.27 5.53
N VAL A 22 2.56 5.32 6.85
CA VAL A 22 1.52 4.90 7.79
C VAL A 22 0.90 6.15 8.38
N ARG A 23 -0.43 6.26 8.34
CA ARG A 23 -1.18 7.28 9.07
C ARG A 23 -1.58 6.73 10.43
N GLU A 24 -1.19 7.42 11.48
CA GLU A 24 -1.53 7.13 12.86
C GLU A 24 -2.62 8.07 13.40
N VAL A 25 -3.58 7.51 14.12
CA VAL A 25 -4.64 8.25 14.82
C VAL A 25 -4.82 7.66 16.21
N LEU A 26 -4.59 8.47 17.25
CA LEU A 26 -4.92 8.11 18.64
C LEU A 26 -6.25 8.76 19.02
N LYS A 27 -7.23 7.96 19.43
CA LYS A 27 -8.54 8.44 19.88
C LYS A 27 -8.83 8.03 21.33
N CYS A 28 -9.40 8.96 22.10
CA CYS A 28 -9.90 8.68 23.43
C CYS A 28 -11.31 8.11 23.35
N HIS A 29 -11.58 6.95 23.96
CA HIS A 29 -12.93 6.40 24.04
C HIS A 29 -13.83 7.19 25.00
N HIS A 30 -13.26 7.86 25.99
CA HIS A 30 -14.03 8.54 27.02
C HIS A 30 -14.48 9.93 26.59
N CYS A 31 -13.58 10.67 25.94
CA CYS A 31 -13.84 12.05 25.51
C CYS A 31 -14.13 12.16 24.00
N GLU A 32 -14.05 11.05 23.27
CA GLU A 32 -14.17 10.93 21.80
C GLU A 32 -13.24 11.83 20.98
N ALA A 33 -12.31 12.51 21.65
CA ALA A 33 -11.36 13.43 21.05
C ALA A 33 -10.15 12.69 20.47
N GLN A 34 -9.62 13.23 19.38
CA GLN A 34 -8.33 12.83 18.82
C GLN A 34 -7.19 13.47 19.63
N ILE A 35 -6.24 12.64 20.05
CA ILE A 35 -5.09 13.08 20.84
C ILE A 35 -3.89 13.21 19.90
N TYR A 36 -3.40 14.44 19.75
CA TYR A 36 -2.21 14.73 18.96
C TYR A 36 -0.91 14.34 19.67
N PRO A 37 0.16 13.98 18.94
CA PRO A 37 1.43 13.51 19.49
C PRO A 37 2.10 14.47 20.48
N VAL A 38 1.85 15.78 20.36
CA VAL A 38 2.35 16.78 21.32
C VAL A 38 1.86 16.55 22.76
N ASN A 39 0.73 15.86 22.94
CA ASN A 39 0.13 15.58 24.25
C ASN A 39 0.36 14.13 24.72
N TRP A 40 1.31 13.41 24.12
CA TRP A 40 1.57 12.03 24.50
C TRP A 40 2.43 11.95 25.76
N THR A 41 2.14 10.94 26.57
CA THR A 41 2.97 10.56 27.71
C THR A 41 4.02 9.54 27.27
N GLU A 42 5.08 9.35 28.07
CA GLU A 42 6.16 8.40 27.76
C GLU A 42 5.64 6.96 27.52
N ASP A 43 4.60 6.55 28.25
CA ASP A 43 3.94 5.25 28.07
C ASP A 43 3.31 5.12 26.67
N ILE A 44 2.60 6.17 26.22
CA ILE A 44 1.97 6.21 24.90
C ILE A 44 3.04 6.16 23.82
N GLU A 45 4.14 6.91 23.96
CA GLU A 45 5.25 6.89 23.00
C GLU A 45 5.88 5.50 22.87
N ARG A 46 6.05 4.79 23.98
CA ARG A 46 6.62 3.43 23.98
C ARG A 46 5.72 2.45 23.24
N VAL A 47 4.42 2.46 23.54
CA VAL A 47 3.43 1.60 22.88
C VAL A 47 3.32 1.97 21.40
N TYR A 48 3.29 3.26 21.08
CA TYR A 48 3.30 3.76 19.70
C TYR A 48 4.51 3.25 18.92
N ALA A 49 5.73 3.44 19.44
CA ALA A 49 6.97 3.03 18.76
C ALA A 49 7.04 1.52 18.53
N TYR A 50 6.50 0.73 19.46
CA TYR A 50 6.37 -0.71 19.28
C TYR A 50 5.43 -1.04 18.11
N HIS A 51 4.21 -0.51 18.10
CA HIS A 51 3.22 -0.81 17.07
C HIS A 51 3.57 -0.22 15.69
N LEU A 52 4.24 0.92 15.64
CA LEU A 52 4.71 1.52 14.39
C LEU A 52 5.66 0.57 13.63
N LYS A 53 6.58 -0.10 14.35
CA LYS A 53 7.49 -1.11 13.76
C LYS A 53 6.76 -2.32 13.20
N LEU A 54 5.61 -2.68 13.78
CA LEU A 54 4.77 -3.78 13.29
C LEU A 54 3.86 -3.33 12.14
N ALA A 55 3.50 -2.05 12.09
CA ALA A 55 2.62 -1.48 11.07
C ALA A 55 3.35 -1.22 9.75
N GLU A 56 4.66 -1.02 9.77
CA GLU A 56 5.52 -0.95 8.58
C GLU A 56 5.56 -2.33 7.90
N LYS A 57 4.67 -2.55 6.93
CA LYS A 57 4.63 -3.81 6.17
C LYS A 57 5.65 -3.81 5.05
N ASP A 58 6.08 -5.02 4.70
CA ASP A 58 6.93 -5.29 3.55
C ASP A 58 6.31 -4.74 2.25
N ARG A 59 7.16 -4.46 1.25
CA ARG A 59 6.79 -3.81 -0.02
C ARG A 59 5.77 -4.65 -0.77
N TYR A 60 4.49 -4.39 -0.54
CA TYR A 60 3.41 -5.04 -1.25
C TYR A 60 3.28 -4.43 -2.65
N PHE A 61 3.51 -5.23 -3.68
CA PHE A 61 3.28 -4.86 -5.06
C PHE A 61 2.46 -5.93 -5.75
N LYS A 62 1.27 -5.56 -6.24
CA LYS A 62 0.39 -6.47 -6.96
C LYS A 62 -0.06 -5.85 -8.27
N LEU A 63 0.19 -6.56 -9.36
CA LEU A 63 -0.31 -6.21 -10.68
C LEU A 63 -1.79 -6.54 -10.78
N LYS A 64 -2.57 -5.62 -11.35
CA LYS A 64 -4.00 -5.84 -11.61
C LYS A 64 -4.18 -6.70 -12.86
N PRO A 65 -5.30 -7.43 -12.98
CA PRO A 65 -5.56 -8.27 -14.16
C PRO A 65 -5.53 -7.47 -15.48
N LEU A 66 -5.89 -6.18 -15.43
CA LEU A 66 -5.79 -5.28 -16.59
C LEU A 66 -4.35 -5.12 -17.10
N ALA A 67 -3.38 -4.99 -16.20
CA ALA A 67 -1.97 -4.87 -16.59
C ALA A 67 -1.46 -6.18 -17.20
N LEU A 68 -1.86 -7.32 -16.63
CA LEU A 68 -1.53 -8.64 -17.18
C LEU A 68 -2.13 -8.85 -18.57
N GLY A 69 -3.37 -8.41 -18.79
CA GLY A 69 -4.03 -8.45 -20.10
C GLY A 69 -3.30 -7.62 -21.15
N LEU A 70 -2.86 -6.41 -20.81
CA LEU A 70 -2.07 -5.56 -21.70
C LEU A 70 -0.71 -6.18 -22.06
N ILE A 71 -0.03 -6.78 -21.08
CA ILE A 71 1.24 -7.49 -21.31
C ILE A 71 1.01 -8.70 -22.26
N GLY A 72 -0.04 -9.48 -22.02
CA GLY A 72 -0.39 -10.62 -22.86
C GLY A 72 -0.71 -10.20 -24.30
N LEU A 73 -1.49 -9.14 -24.49
CA LEU A 73 -1.80 -8.59 -25.81
C LEU A 73 -0.52 -8.14 -26.53
N GLY A 74 0.37 -7.44 -25.83
CA GLY A 74 1.66 -7.00 -26.39
C GLY A 74 2.49 -8.18 -26.88
N LEU A 75 2.66 -9.23 -26.07
CA LEU A 75 3.39 -10.44 -26.48
C LEU A 75 2.78 -11.11 -27.71
N LEU A 76 1.45 -11.16 -27.78
CA LEU A 76 0.72 -11.78 -28.88
C LEU A 76 0.90 -11.00 -30.19
N THR A 77 0.89 -9.65 -30.14
CA THR A 77 1.17 -8.81 -31.32
C THR A 77 2.60 -8.99 -31.84
N VAL A 78 3.59 -9.05 -30.94
CA VAL A 78 4.99 -9.26 -31.33
C VAL A 78 5.18 -10.65 -31.94
N ALA A 79 4.63 -11.70 -31.32
CA ALA A 79 4.71 -13.05 -31.85
C ALA A 79 4.06 -13.17 -33.23
N CYS A 80 2.90 -12.54 -33.43
CA CYS A 80 2.21 -12.53 -34.72
C CYS A 80 3.03 -11.77 -35.78
N GLY A 81 3.60 -10.61 -35.43
CA GLY A 81 4.47 -9.85 -36.34
C GLY A 81 5.72 -10.62 -36.76
N VAL A 82 6.41 -11.26 -35.82
CA VAL A 82 7.59 -12.10 -36.13
C VAL A 82 7.21 -13.28 -37.01
N TYR A 83 6.08 -13.94 -36.73
CA TYR A 83 5.60 -15.06 -37.54
C TYR A 83 5.33 -14.64 -39.00
N ILE A 84 4.68 -13.50 -39.20
CA ILE A 84 4.41 -12.95 -40.53
C ILE A 84 5.72 -12.61 -41.26
N ILE A 85 6.70 -12.04 -40.57
CA ILE A 85 8.02 -11.72 -41.15
C ILE A 85 8.81 -12.99 -41.52
N LEU A 86 8.67 -14.07 -40.75
CA LEU A 86 9.36 -15.35 -41.00
C LEU A 86 8.69 -16.19 -42.11
N GLN A 87 7.39 -15.98 -42.35
CA GLN A 87 6.62 -16.63 -43.42
C GLN A 87 6.66 -15.86 -44.75
N LEU A 88 7.18 -14.63 -44.75
CA LEU A 88 7.42 -13.80 -45.93
C LEU A 88 8.80 -14.10 -46.52
#